data_AF-A0A1E3P128-F1
#
_entry.id   AF-A0A1E3P128-F1
#
_cell.length_a   1.000
_cell.length_b   1.000
_cell.length_c   1.000
_cell.angle_alpha   90.00
_cell.angle_beta   90.00
_cell.angle_gamma   90.00
#
_symmetry.space_group_name_H-M   'P 1'
#
loop_
_entity.id
_entity.type
_entity.pdbx_description
1 polymer ?
#
loop_
_entity_poly.entity_id
_entity_poly.type
_entity_poly.pdbx_seq_one_letter_code
_entity_poly.pdbx_strand_id
1 'polypeptide(L)'
;MEPYSLLLSILTLLIYSSLLSHFGKQNIIQSIWLIYLKYSSNPKLKQLNKLKTTKKAVFIEKSSISPQDQYAKWTKLNRKFDELNKSIDSLELEIVEFKQNFEKPISLLLSSIYWLPMVWFRIFNRKIGVFWLPNGGFPYYLEKLLSWPSAPIGSIGLSQWCFLINAFLSGVLFIIKNFNVELPEKPTNKITTVE
;
A
#
# COMPACT_ATOMS: atom_id res chain seq x y z
N MET A 1 1.17 -26.37 25.77
CA MET A 1 0.08 -26.24 24.79
C MET A 1 0.08 -27.50 23.96
N GLU A 2 -1.08 -28.13 23.78
CA GLU A 2 -1.24 -29.23 22.82
C GLU A 2 -0.75 -28.79 21.43
N PRO A 3 -0.13 -29.68 20.62
CA PRO A 3 0.43 -29.34 19.31
C PRO A 3 -0.62 -28.72 18.36
N TYR A 4 -1.87 -29.15 18.47
CA TYR A 4 -2.98 -28.62 17.69
C TYR A 4 -3.37 -27.19 18.05
N SER A 5 -3.34 -26.82 19.33
CA SER A 5 -3.67 -25.45 19.75
C SER A 5 -2.59 -24.46 19.33
N LEU A 6 -1.33 -24.90 19.32
CA LEU A 6 -0.22 -24.13 18.77
C LEU A 6 -0.41 -23.87 17.27
N LEU A 7 -0.72 -24.90 16.48
CA LEU A 7 -0.95 -24.76 15.03
C LEU A 7 -2.13 -23.84 14.71
N LEU A 8 -3.25 -23.98 15.43
CA LEU A 8 -4.43 -23.15 15.24
C LEU A 8 -4.13 -21.67 15.57
N SER A 9 -3.41 -21.41 16.66
CA SER A 9 -3.03 -20.04 17.05
C SER A 9 -2.09 -19.36 16.03
N ILE A 10 -1.15 -20.12 15.44
CA ILE A 10 -0.29 -19.62 14.36
C ILE A 10 -1.11 -19.28 13.13
N LEU A 11 -2.00 -20.18 12.73
CA LEU A 11 -2.80 -20.03 11.52
C LEU A 11 -3.74 -18.83 11.63
N THR A 12 -4.42 -18.65 12.77
CA THR A 12 -5.28 -17.49 13.00
C THR A 12 -4.47 -16.19 13.02
N LEU A 13 -3.30 -16.17 13.67
CA LEU A 13 -2.42 -15.00 13.68
C LEU A 13 -1.89 -14.63 12.28
N LEU A 14 -1.52 -15.63 11.48
CA LEU A 14 -1.06 -15.46 10.09
C LEU A 14 -2.17 -14.90 9.21
N ILE A 15 -3.37 -15.48 9.29
CA ILE A 15 -4.52 -15.00 8.52
C ILE A 15 -4.85 -13.55 8.93
N TYR A 16 -4.91 -13.27 10.23
CA TYR A 16 -5.18 -11.93 10.75
C TYR A 16 -4.16 -10.90 10.28
N SER A 17 -2.86 -11.18 10.41
CA SER A 17 -1.79 -10.27 9.97
C SER A 17 -1.77 -10.09 8.44
N SER A 18 -2.05 -11.14 7.67
CA SER A 18 -2.17 -11.06 6.21
C SER A 18 -3.38 -10.22 5.77
N LEU A 19 -4.53 -10.37 6.43
CA LEU A 19 -5.73 -9.58 6.14
C LEU A 19 -5.52 -8.10 6.46
N LEU A 20 -4.98 -7.78 7.63
CA LEU A 20 -4.75 -6.38 8.04
C LEU A 20 -3.69 -5.70 7.17
N SER A 21 -2.62 -6.42 6.81
CA SER A 21 -1.58 -5.85 5.94
C SER A 21 -2.11 -5.56 4.53
N HIS A 22 -2.95 -6.43 3.97
CA HIS A 22 -3.49 -6.29 2.62
C HIS A 22 -4.64 -5.27 2.53
N PHE A 23 -5.64 -5.37 3.41
CA PHE A 23 -6.85 -4.55 3.36
C PHE A 23 -6.79 -3.34 4.29
N GLY A 24 -6.13 -3.46 5.43
CA GLY A 24 -6.22 -2.48 6.52
C GLY A 24 -5.24 -1.31 6.39
N LYS A 25 -3.99 -1.58 6.02
CA LYS A 25 -2.90 -0.59 6.15
C LYS A 25 -3.19 0.73 5.41
N GLN A 26 -3.53 0.67 4.12
CA GLN A 26 -3.79 1.87 3.32
C GLN A 26 -5.06 2.59 3.77
N ASN A 27 -6.14 1.83 4.02
CA ASN A 27 -7.41 2.38 4.45
C ASN A 27 -7.30 3.10 5.79
N ILE A 28 -6.61 2.50 6.77
CA ILE A 28 -6.40 3.09 8.10
C ILE A 28 -5.57 4.38 7.98
N ILE A 29 -4.47 4.35 7.21
CA ILE A 29 -3.63 5.54 7.00
C ILE A 29 -4.45 6.67 6.37
N GLN A 30 -5.26 6.36 5.35
CA GLN A 30 -6.13 7.34 4.70
C GLN A 30 -7.20 7.89 5.65
N SER A 31 -7.82 7.03 6.47
CA SER A 31 -8.79 7.47 7.48
C SER A 31 -8.15 8.39 8.51
N ILE A 32 -6.95 8.06 9.01
CA ILE A 32 -6.20 8.92 9.93
C ILE A 32 -5.87 10.26 9.28
N TRP A 33 -5.46 10.25 8.00
CA TRP A 33 -5.20 11.47 7.24
C TRP A 33 -6.46 12.34 7.09
N LEU A 34 -7.62 11.75 6.80
CA LEU A 34 -8.90 12.48 6.70
C LEU A 34 -9.32 13.08 8.05
N ILE A 35 -9.15 12.34 9.14
CA ILE A 35 -9.39 12.84 10.49
C ILE A 35 -8.45 14.00 10.80
N TYR A 36 -7.17 13.87 10.44
CA TYR A 36 -6.19 14.94 10.58
C TYR A 36 -6.61 16.18 9.78
N LEU A 37 -7.03 16.04 8.51
CA LEU A 37 -7.50 17.18 7.70
C LEU A 37 -8.75 17.85 8.29
N LYS A 38 -9.66 17.07 8.89
CA LYS A 38 -10.89 17.61 9.51
C LYS A 38 -10.60 18.44 10.76
N TYR A 39 -9.62 18.02 11.56
CA TYR A 39 -9.33 18.65 12.85
C TYR A 39 -8.15 19.65 12.80
N SER A 40 -7.26 19.49 11.83
CA SER A 40 -6.05 20.31 11.71
C SER A 40 -6.36 21.65 11.08
N SER A 41 -6.05 22.73 11.81
CA SER A 41 -6.07 24.11 11.29
C SER A 41 -4.73 24.45 10.63
N ASN A 42 -4.27 23.63 9.68
CA ASN A 42 -2.98 23.85 9.05
C ASN A 42 -3.02 25.12 8.18
N PRO A 43 -2.13 26.12 8.42
CA PRO A 43 -2.12 27.36 7.65
C PRO A 43 -1.89 27.14 6.15
N LYS A 44 -1.12 26.10 5.77
CA LYS A 44 -0.84 25.77 4.36
C LYS A 44 -2.10 25.34 3.60
N LEU A 45 -2.96 24.54 4.24
CA LEU A 45 -4.25 24.12 3.65
C LEU A 45 -5.19 25.31 3.47
N LYS A 46 -5.23 26.22 4.44
CA LYS A 46 -6.02 27.45 4.36
C LYS A 46 -5.52 28.37 3.24
N GLN A 47 -4.20 28.49 3.09
CA GLN A 47 -3.57 29.26 2.02
C GLN A 47 -3.86 28.65 0.64
N LEU A 48 -3.75 27.33 0.50
CA LEU A 48 -4.10 26.63 -0.74
C LEU A 48 -5.56 26.86 -1.13
N ASN A 49 -6.50 26.77 -0.18
CA ASN A 49 -7.91 27.06 -0.45
C ASN A 49 -8.11 28.52 -0.89
N LYS A 50 -7.43 29.48 -0.25
CA LYS A 50 -7.48 30.91 -0.63
C LYS A 50 -6.91 31.14 -2.04
N LEU A 51 -5.84 30.47 -2.41
CA LEU A 51 -5.26 30.58 -3.76
C LEU A 51 -6.17 29.93 -4.80
N LYS A 52 -6.79 28.77 -4.51
CA LYS A 52 -7.76 28.12 -5.40
C LYS A 52 -9.00 28.99 -5.63
N THR A 53 -9.54 29.63 -4.60
CA THR A 53 -10.65 30.58 -4.77
C THR A 53 -10.24 31.81 -5.59
N THR A 54 -9.05 32.36 -5.33
CA THR A 54 -8.51 33.49 -6.09
C THR A 54 -8.27 33.13 -7.56
N LYS A 55 -7.70 31.95 -7.84
CA LYS A 55 -7.53 31.41 -9.20
C LYS A 55 -8.86 31.27 -9.92
N LYS A 56 -9.89 30.74 -9.24
CA LYS A 56 -11.25 30.63 -9.80
C LYS A 56 -11.82 32.01 -10.15
N ALA A 57 -11.66 33.01 -9.28
CA ALA A 57 -12.11 34.37 -9.55
C ALA A 57 -11.39 34.99 -10.77
N VAL A 58 -10.06 34.84 -10.86
CA VAL A 58 -9.25 35.31 -12.01
C VAL A 58 -9.63 34.59 -13.30
N PHE A 59 -9.93 33.29 -13.23
CA PHE A 59 -10.39 32.53 -14.40
C PHE A 59 -11.72 33.07 -14.94
N ILE A 60 -12.68 33.34 -14.06
CA ILE A 60 -13.98 33.91 -14.44
C ILE A 60 -13.81 35.30 -15.06
N GLU A 61 -12.93 36.14 -14.51
CA GLU A 61 -12.64 37.47 -15.07
C GLU A 61 -11.92 37.40 -16.42
N LYS A 62 -10.99 36.46 -16.57
CA LYS A 62 -10.28 36.23 -17.84
C LYS A 62 -11.23 35.70 -18.91
N SER A 63 -12.22 34.88 -18.55
CA SER A 63 -13.17 34.29 -19.50
C SER A 63 -14.28 35.26 -19.93
N SER A 64 -14.51 36.34 -19.18
CA SER A 64 -15.54 37.34 -19.51
C SER A 64 -15.06 38.44 -20.47
N ILE A 65 -13.78 38.43 -20.86
CA ILE A 65 -13.18 39.43 -21.75
C ILE A 65 -12.79 38.81 -23.09
N SER A 66 -12.97 39.58 -24.17
CA SER A 66 -12.47 39.24 -25.51
C SER A 66 -10.94 39.41 -25.55
N PRO A 67 -10.16 38.35 -25.86
CA PRO A 67 -8.70 38.45 -25.95
C PRO A 67 -8.19 39.40 -27.03
N GLN A 68 -8.97 39.58 -28.10
CA GLN A 68 -8.62 40.41 -29.25
C GLN A 68 -8.82 41.90 -28.94
N ASP A 69 -9.97 42.26 -28.36
CA ASP A 69 -10.32 43.66 -28.09
C ASP A 69 -9.61 44.20 -26.84
N GLN A 70 -9.41 43.35 -25.83
CA GLN A 70 -8.85 43.72 -24.53
C GLN A 70 -7.52 43.03 -24.27
N TYR A 71 -6.67 42.89 -25.30
CA TYR A 71 -5.40 42.14 -25.22
C TYR A 71 -4.52 42.52 -24.03
N ALA A 72 -4.39 43.82 -23.72
CA ALA A 72 -3.59 44.29 -22.59
C ALA A 72 -4.14 43.79 -21.24
N LYS A 73 -5.46 43.82 -21.05
CA LYS A 73 -6.13 43.31 -19.84
C LYS A 73 -6.05 41.79 -19.77
N TRP A 74 -6.30 41.12 -20.90
CA TRP A 74 -6.20 39.67 -21.03
C TRP A 74 -4.81 39.15 -20.69
N THR A 75 -3.77 39.80 -21.21
CA THR A 75 -2.37 39.41 -20.95
C THR A 75 -2.02 39.55 -19.47
N LYS A 76 -2.47 40.62 -18.81
CA LYS A 76 -2.27 40.81 -17.36
C LYS A 76 -2.97 39.71 -16.54
N LEU A 77 -4.22 39.40 -16.86
CA LEU A 77 -4.97 38.31 -16.19
C LEU A 77 -4.35 36.94 -16.46
N ASN A 78 -3.85 36.70 -17.68
CA ASN A 78 -3.17 35.46 -18.02
C ASN A 78 -1.89 35.27 -17.19
N ARG A 79 -1.03 36.30 -17.11
CA ARG A 79 0.18 36.25 -16.27
C ARG A 79 -0.16 36.00 -14.80
N LYS A 80 -1.17 36.69 -14.26
CA LYS A 80 -1.65 36.46 -12.89
C LYS A 80 -2.17 35.04 -12.69
N PHE A 81 -2.87 34.48 -13.68
CA PHE A 81 -3.34 33.09 -13.65
C PHE A 81 -2.16 32.11 -13.64
N ASP A 82 -1.14 32.34 -14.45
CA ASP A 82 0.07 31.51 -14.50
C ASP A 82 0.89 31.59 -13.19
N GLU A 83 0.99 32.77 -12.58
CA GLU A 83 1.58 32.96 -11.24
C GLU A 83 0.80 32.20 -10.15
N LEU A 84 -0.54 32.30 -10.19
CA LEU A 84 -1.41 31.56 -9.26
C LEU A 84 -1.29 30.04 -9.46
N ASN A 85 -1.13 29.56 -10.69
CA ASN A 85 -0.87 28.14 -10.95
C ASN A 85 0.45 27.70 -10.31
N LYS A 86 1.54 28.42 -10.58
CA LYS A 86 2.86 28.09 -10.03
C LYS A 86 2.85 28.03 -8.49
N SER A 87 2.18 28.99 -7.84
CA SER A 87 2.07 29.01 -6.38
C SER A 87 1.17 27.92 -5.80
N ILE A 88 0.12 27.51 -6.52
CA ILE A 88 -0.70 26.36 -6.13
C ILE A 88 0.10 25.06 -6.28
N ASP A 89 0.78 24.86 -7.41
CA ASP A 89 1.56 23.66 -7.68
C ASP A 89 2.69 23.50 -6.65
N SER A 90 3.39 24.59 -6.29
CA SER A 90 4.43 24.55 -5.26
C SER A 90 3.87 24.17 -3.88
N LEU A 91 2.71 24.73 -3.49
CA LEU A 91 2.08 24.39 -2.22
C LEU A 91 1.49 22.98 -2.21
N GLU A 92 0.98 22.50 -3.35
CA GLU A 92 0.51 21.12 -3.48
C GLU A 92 1.65 20.13 -3.30
N LEU A 93 2.83 20.41 -3.87
CA LEU A 93 4.03 19.60 -3.65
C LEU A 93 4.43 19.56 -2.17
N GLU A 94 4.44 20.71 -1.49
CA GLU A 94 4.73 20.77 -0.05
C GLU A 94 3.70 19.97 0.79
N ILE A 95 2.42 19.99 0.40
CA ILE A 95 1.36 19.24 1.09
C ILE A 95 1.51 17.73 0.84
N VAL A 96 1.89 17.34 -0.38
CA VAL A 96 2.20 15.94 -0.70
C VAL A 96 3.39 15.45 0.12
N GLU A 97 4.46 16.24 0.21
CA GLU A 97 5.62 15.90 1.03
C GLU A 97 5.27 15.81 2.51
N PHE A 98 4.48 16.77 3.01
CA PHE A 98 3.98 16.76 4.38
C PHE A 98 3.12 15.51 4.65
N LYS A 99 2.23 15.14 3.73
CA LYS A 99 1.44 13.91 3.81
C LYS A 99 2.34 12.69 3.88
N GLN A 100 3.34 12.57 3.01
CA GLN A 100 4.27 11.44 3.06
C GLN A 100 5.02 11.36 4.40
N ASN A 101 5.48 12.49 4.93
CA ASN A 101 6.16 12.54 6.22
C ASN A 101 5.23 12.21 7.38
N PHE A 102 3.94 12.51 7.28
CA PHE A 102 2.92 12.09 8.24
C PHE A 102 2.60 10.60 8.15
N GLU A 103 2.48 10.05 6.93
CA GLU A 103 2.15 8.65 6.70
C GLU A 103 3.29 7.69 7.07
N LYS A 104 4.56 8.10 6.89
CA LYS A 104 5.75 7.29 7.22
C LYS A 104 5.72 6.70 8.65
N PRO A 105 5.68 7.48 9.74
CA PRO A 105 5.70 6.93 11.09
C PRO A 105 4.48 6.08 11.40
N ILE A 106 3.29 6.46 10.93
CA ILE A 106 2.06 5.68 11.11
C ILE A 106 2.20 4.33 10.40
N SER A 107 2.71 4.33 9.17
CA SER A 107 2.92 3.11 8.41
C SER A 107 3.92 2.17 9.08
N LEU A 108 4.96 2.71 9.73
CA LEU A 108 5.93 1.94 10.52
C LEU A 108 5.29 1.38 11.78
N LEU A 109 4.52 2.17 12.52
CA LEU A 109 3.80 1.72 13.71
C LEU A 109 2.81 0.60 13.39
N LEU A 110 2.00 0.76 12.35
CA LEU A 110 1.07 -0.28 11.89
C LEU A 110 1.82 -1.55 11.48
N SER A 111 2.90 -1.42 10.70
CA SER A 111 3.70 -2.58 10.28
C SER A 111 4.32 -3.29 11.49
N SER A 112 4.77 -2.53 12.48
CA SER A 112 5.30 -3.06 13.74
C SER A 112 4.24 -3.84 14.53
N ILE A 113 3.02 -3.31 14.62
CA ILE A 113 1.87 -3.98 15.27
C ILE A 113 1.57 -5.35 14.64
N TYR A 114 1.69 -5.49 13.32
CA TYR A 114 1.45 -6.77 12.65
C TYR A 114 2.65 -7.72 12.74
N TRP A 115 3.87 -7.17 12.69
CA TRP A 115 5.09 -7.96 12.62
C TRP A 115 5.59 -8.45 13.99
N LEU A 116 5.49 -7.62 15.04
CA LEU A 116 5.99 -7.94 16.38
C LEU A 116 5.39 -9.22 16.98
N PRO A 117 4.06 -9.42 16.99
CA PRO A 117 3.47 -10.65 17.52
C PRO A 117 3.97 -11.89 16.77
N MET A 118 4.14 -11.77 15.44
CA MET A 118 4.62 -12.86 14.60
C MET A 118 6.08 -13.23 14.89
N VAL A 119 6.94 -12.23 15.10
CA VAL A 119 8.33 -12.45 15.49
C VAL A 119 8.43 -13.04 16.88
N TRP A 120 7.71 -12.48 17.84
CA TRP A 120 7.68 -12.97 19.21
C TRP A 120 7.28 -14.44 19.27
N PHE A 121 6.21 -14.81 18.55
CA PHE A 121 5.75 -16.19 18.47
C PHE A 121 6.78 -17.13 17.82
N ARG A 122 7.42 -16.70 16.73
CA ARG A 122 8.48 -17.48 16.05
C ARG A 122 9.69 -17.72 16.95
N ILE A 123 10.12 -16.72 17.73
CA ILE A 123 11.28 -16.84 18.62
C ILE A 123 10.97 -17.80 19.77
N PHE A 124 9.80 -17.68 20.39
CA PHE A 124 9.43 -18.50 21.53
C PHE A 124 9.26 -19.98 21.16
N ASN A 125 8.67 -20.26 20.00
CA ASN A 125 8.37 -21.62 19.54
C ASN A 125 9.39 -22.17 18.52
N ARG A 126 10.59 -21.57 18.41
CA ARG A 126 11.57 -21.89 17.36
C ARG A 126 12.08 -23.33 17.34
N LYS A 127 12.04 -24.02 18.49
CA LYS A 127 12.58 -25.38 18.65
C LYS A 127 11.53 -26.47 18.39
N ILE A 128 10.28 -26.09 18.19
CA ILE A 128 9.16 -27.02 18.06
C ILE A 128 9.00 -27.39 16.57
N GLY A 129 9.10 -28.68 16.25
CA GLY A 129 8.73 -29.21 14.95
C GLY A 129 7.20 -29.28 14.85
N VAL A 130 6.63 -28.65 13.81
CA VAL A 130 5.18 -28.60 13.60
C VAL A 130 4.64 -29.93 13.09
N PHE A 131 5.39 -30.56 12.20
CA PHE A 131 5.02 -31.83 11.57
C PHE A 131 6.26 -32.72 11.47
N TRP A 132 6.10 -34.00 11.79
CA TRP A 132 7.17 -35.00 11.67
C TRP A 132 7.04 -35.75 10.35
N LEU A 133 8.13 -35.83 9.62
CA LEU A 133 8.21 -36.52 8.34
C LEU A 133 8.44 -38.02 8.59
N PRO A 134 7.89 -38.91 7.75
CA PRO A 134 8.17 -40.34 7.84
C PRO A 134 9.66 -40.59 7.58
N ASN A 135 10.29 -41.42 8.41
CA ASN A 135 11.71 -41.76 8.30
C ASN A 135 12.02 -42.35 6.91
N GLY A 136 12.96 -41.73 6.18
CA GLY A 136 13.40 -42.18 4.86
C GLY A 136 12.49 -41.77 3.70
N GLY A 137 11.48 -40.92 3.95
CA GLY A 137 10.59 -40.42 2.88
C GLY A 137 11.21 -39.36 1.98
N PHE A 138 12.19 -38.59 2.49
CA PHE A 138 12.81 -37.48 1.76
C PHE A 138 14.34 -37.54 1.80
N PRO A 139 15.03 -37.01 0.77
CA PRO A 139 16.47 -36.80 0.82
C PRO A 139 16.87 -35.90 2.00
N TYR A 140 18.02 -36.20 2.62
CA TYR A 140 18.57 -35.44 3.75
C TYR A 140 18.62 -33.92 3.54
N TYR A 141 18.89 -33.47 2.32
CA TYR A 141 18.93 -32.05 1.97
C TYR A 141 17.57 -31.36 2.14
N LEU A 142 16.47 -32.03 1.77
CA LEU A 142 15.12 -31.49 1.92
C LEU A 142 14.70 -31.46 3.38
N GLU A 143 15.00 -32.51 4.14
CA GLU A 143 14.73 -32.56 5.58
C GLU A 143 15.44 -31.42 6.32
N LYS A 144 16.69 -31.14 5.96
CA LYS A 144 17.46 -30.03 6.52
C LYS A 144 16.92 -28.66 6.12
N LEU A 145 16.46 -28.50 4.87
CA LEU A 145 15.85 -27.24 4.41
C LEU A 145 14.52 -26.98 5.14
N LEU A 146 13.71 -28.03 5.31
CA LEU A 146 12.41 -27.97 6.00
C LEU A 146 12.57 -27.71 7.51
N SER A 147 13.65 -28.19 8.13
CA SER A 147 13.92 -28.02 9.56
C SER A 147 14.68 -26.73 9.90
N TRP A 148 15.33 -26.09 8.92
CA TRP A 148 16.04 -24.83 9.12
C TRP A 148 15.08 -23.72 9.60
N PRO A 149 15.46 -22.85 10.56
CA PRO A 149 16.78 -22.67 11.19
C PRO A 149 16.99 -23.32 12.56
N SER A 150 15.97 -23.88 13.22
CA SER A 150 16.08 -24.32 14.62
C SER A 150 15.28 -25.57 14.99
N ALA A 151 14.57 -26.19 14.05
CA ALA A 151 13.79 -27.40 14.31
C ALA A 151 14.65 -28.66 14.13
N PRO A 152 14.31 -29.77 14.83
CA PRO A 152 15.01 -31.03 14.65
C PRO A 152 14.87 -31.54 13.22
N ILE A 153 15.95 -32.15 12.70
CA ILE A 153 15.99 -32.79 11.38
C ILE A 153 14.94 -33.90 11.34
N GLY A 154 14.21 -34.01 10.22
CA GLY A 154 13.04 -34.88 10.11
C GLY A 154 11.72 -34.22 10.54
N SER A 155 11.73 -32.92 10.83
CA SER A 155 10.51 -32.15 11.11
C SER A 155 10.43 -30.86 10.29
N ILE A 156 9.20 -30.38 10.06
CA ILE A 156 8.94 -29.08 9.45
C ILE A 156 9.04 -28.02 10.54
N GLY A 157 10.02 -27.13 10.40
CA GLY A 157 10.21 -26.03 11.34
C GLY A 157 9.09 -25.01 11.26
N LEU A 158 8.79 -24.37 12.39
CA LEU A 158 7.76 -23.35 12.47
C LEU A 158 7.96 -22.19 11.48
N SER A 159 9.20 -21.74 11.28
CA SER A 159 9.50 -20.68 10.32
C SER A 159 9.14 -21.08 8.88
N GLN A 160 9.47 -22.32 8.50
CA GLN A 160 9.16 -22.85 7.17
C GLN A 160 7.66 -23.02 6.99
N TRP A 161 6.97 -23.51 8.02
CA TRP A 161 5.51 -23.60 8.03
C TRP A 161 4.83 -22.24 7.82
N CYS A 162 5.29 -21.21 8.54
CA CYS A 162 4.79 -19.85 8.39
C CYS A 162 5.07 -19.31 6.98
N PHE A 163 6.24 -19.62 6.40
CA PHE A 163 6.59 -19.21 5.05
C PHE A 163 5.64 -19.82 4.02
N LEU A 164 5.38 -21.13 4.11
CA LEU A 164 4.47 -21.84 3.20
C LEU A 164 3.04 -21.27 3.26
N ILE A 165 2.51 -21.05 4.47
CA ILE A 165 1.18 -20.47 4.65
C ILE A 165 1.12 -19.05 4.07
N ASN A 166 2.14 -18.22 4.32
CA ASN A 166 2.18 -16.86 3.76
C ASN A 166 2.23 -16.88 2.22
N ALA A 167 3.02 -17.76 1.62
CA ALA A 167 3.08 -17.92 0.17
C ALA A 167 1.72 -18.35 -0.40
N PHE A 168 1.06 -19.30 0.25
CA PHE A 168 -0.27 -19.75 -0.10
C PHE A 168 -1.31 -18.62 0.00
N LEU A 169 -1.37 -17.92 1.13
CA LEU A 169 -2.28 -16.78 1.33
C LEU A 169 -2.04 -15.68 0.29
N SER A 170 -0.79 -15.37 -0.02
CA SER A 170 -0.47 -14.38 -1.05
C SER A 170 -0.95 -14.82 -2.43
N GLY A 171 -0.81 -16.11 -2.78
CA GLY A 171 -1.32 -16.66 -4.03
C GLY A 171 -2.84 -16.59 -4.12
N VAL A 172 -3.53 -16.94 -3.04
CA VAL A 172 -5.00 -16.84 -2.95
C VAL A 172 -5.46 -15.38 -3.09
N LEU A 173 -4.82 -14.44 -2.39
CA LEU A 173 -5.13 -13.02 -2.51
C LEU A 173 -4.88 -12.49 -3.92
N PHE A 174 -3.81 -12.94 -4.58
CA PHE A 174 -3.53 -12.60 -5.97
C PHE A 174 -4.63 -13.09 -6.90
N ILE A 175 -5.10 -14.34 -6.73
CA ILE A 175 -6.19 -14.90 -7.52
C ILE A 175 -7.46 -14.07 -7.30
N ILE A 176 -7.84 -13.81 -6.05
CA ILE A 176 -9.04 -13.02 -5.72
C ILE A 176 -8.98 -11.62 -6.35
N LYS A 177 -7.83 -10.95 -6.28
CA LYS A 177 -7.67 -9.61 -6.83
C LYS A 177 -7.79 -9.56 -8.36
N ASN A 178 -7.27 -10.59 -9.05
CA ASN A 178 -7.26 -10.64 -10.50
C ASN A 178 -8.45 -11.38 -11.10
N PHE A 179 -9.30 -12.01 -10.29
CA PHE A 179 -10.45 -12.79 -10.77
C PHE A 179 -11.46 -11.94 -11.55
N ASN A 180 -11.60 -10.66 -11.22
CA ASN A 180 -12.51 -9.72 -11.88
C ASN A 180 -11.84 -8.83 -12.95
N VAL A 181 -10.58 -9.12 -13.31
CA VAL A 181 -9.88 -8.37 -14.35
C VAL A 181 -10.11 -9.08 -15.68
N GLU A 182 -10.91 -8.47 -16.55
CA GLU A 182 -11.04 -8.91 -17.94
C GLU A 182 -9.64 -8.95 -18.57
N LEU A 183 -9.28 -10.10 -19.15
CA LEU A 183 -7.99 -10.25 -19.82
C LEU A 183 -7.89 -9.22 -20.94
N PRO A 184 -6.75 -8.54 -21.10
CA PRO A 184 -6.59 -7.59 -22.20
C PRO A 184 -6.81 -8.31 -23.53
N GLU A 185 -7.71 -7.77 -24.37
CA GLU A 185 -7.97 -8.31 -25.69
C GLU A 185 -6.66 -8.40 -26.48
N LYS A 186 -6.42 -9.59 -27.07
CA LYS A 186 -5.23 -9.86 -27.87
C LYS A 186 -5.17 -8.84 -29.02
N PRO A 187 -4.03 -8.15 -29.24
CA PRO A 187 -3.93 -7.18 -30.33
C PRO A 187 -4.15 -7.91 -31.65
N THR A 188 -5.30 -7.66 -32.27
CA THR A 188 -5.58 -8.08 -33.63
C THR A 188 -4.75 -7.18 -34.54
N ASN A 189 -3.64 -7.72 -35.05
CA ASN A 189 -2.90 -7.11 -36.15
C ASN A 189 -3.85 -7.02 -37.35
N LYS A 190 -4.51 -5.87 -37.50
CA LYS A 190 -5.11 -5.48 -38.76
C LYS A 190 -3.95 -5.18 -39.70
N ILE A 191 -3.57 -6.20 -40.47
CA ILE A 191 -2.72 -6.03 -41.64
C ILE A 191 -3.53 -5.14 -42.58
N THR A 192 -3.24 -3.84 -42.59
CA THR A 192 -3.70 -2.92 -43.61
C THR A 192 -3.08 -3.37 -44.93
N THR A 193 -3.84 -4.14 -45.71
CA THR A 193 -3.59 -4.32 -47.13
C THR A 193 -3.78 -2.95 -47.78
N VAL A 194 -2.67 -2.27 -48.02
CA VAL A 194 -2.60 -1.16 -48.94
C VAL A 194 -2.59 -1.79 -50.33
N GLU A 195 -3.75 -1.85 -50.96
CA GLU A 195 -3.89 -1.93 -52.42
C GLU A 195 -4.21 -0.53 -52.96
#